data_AF-A0A7C1QAU5-F1
#
_entry.id   AF-A0A7C1QAU5-F1
#
_cell.length_a   1.000
_cell.length_b   1.000
_cell.length_c   1.000
_cell.angle_alpha   90.00
_cell.angle_beta   90.00
_cell.angle_gamma   90.00
#
_symmetry.space_group_name_H-M   'P 1'
#
loop_
_entity.id
_entity.type
_entity.pdbx_description
1 polymer ?
#
loop_
_entity_poly.entity_id
_entity_poly.type
_entity_poly.pdbx_seq_one_letter_code
_entity_poly.pdbx_strand_id
1 'polypeptide(L)'
;MRIYDWNEIKAKADCVQYCISELGMTPQGKSDDWTMFNCPFRGAADSKSFAVKPRGWFDHVTKEKGSILDLAARVKFGGDIWQAQEFLGSFYGIKSRLKAEKARKFVCAYQYCDLDGRLLHETVRYEPKNFIQRRPDPDDPKKYIYNLKDTKTILYRIKDWHKSKWVCLVEGEKDVDNLLIIGVPATTNPMGAEKWRQSYNDFLKGKDVCFLPDNDDVGKIHAEIVATEIKNHVKRIKIVNLPDLQPKGDVSNWLKMGGDKRTLLEIIKNTPFLDIAKLKPLEIPGQDIIAQKANTVDFRNYCWADSAEANKDGQPKQCKQPIGIYDLVENI
;
A
#
# COMPACT_ATOMS: atom_id res chain seq x y z
N MET A 1 -16.25 4.03 -6.12
CA MET A 1 -16.18 5.50 -6.07
C MET A 1 -16.11 6.04 -7.48
N ARG A 2 -17.15 6.77 -7.90
CA ARG A 2 -17.11 7.52 -9.16
C ARG A 2 -16.20 8.73 -8.96
N ILE A 3 -15.27 8.94 -9.88
CA ILE A 3 -14.37 10.10 -9.85
C ILE A 3 -14.97 11.17 -10.77
N TYR A 4 -15.12 12.37 -10.23
CA TYR A 4 -15.65 13.52 -10.93
C TYR A 4 -14.55 14.58 -11.04
N ASP A 5 -14.56 15.38 -12.10
CA ASP A 5 -13.56 16.43 -12.25
C ASP A 5 -13.84 17.55 -11.23
N TRP A 6 -12.83 17.84 -10.41
CA TRP A 6 -12.93 18.78 -9.29
C TRP A 6 -13.12 20.21 -9.77
N ASN A 7 -12.54 20.56 -10.92
CA ASN A 7 -12.68 21.87 -11.53
C ASN A 7 -14.06 22.01 -12.17
N GLU A 8 -14.61 20.97 -12.80
CA GLU A 8 -16.00 20.97 -13.27
C GLU A 8 -16.99 21.14 -12.11
N ILE A 9 -16.77 20.45 -10.98
CA ILE A 9 -17.60 20.63 -9.76
C ILE A 9 -17.54 22.09 -9.31
N LYS A 10 -16.33 22.64 -9.13
CA LYS A 10 -16.16 24.03 -8.68
C LYS A 10 -16.72 25.05 -9.68
N ALA A 11 -16.70 24.74 -10.97
CA ALA A 11 -17.22 25.60 -12.04
C ALA A 11 -18.74 25.55 -12.18
N LYS A 12 -19.38 24.42 -11.85
CA LYS A 12 -20.84 24.25 -11.94
C LYS A 12 -21.57 24.59 -10.64
N ALA A 13 -20.92 24.40 -9.50
CA ALA A 13 -21.51 24.66 -8.19
C ALA A 13 -21.55 26.14 -7.83
N ASP A 14 -22.57 26.50 -7.04
CA ASP A 14 -22.72 27.79 -6.39
C ASP A 14 -22.89 27.56 -4.87
N CYS A 15 -21.95 28.06 -4.07
CA CYS A 15 -21.98 27.86 -2.62
C CYS A 15 -23.16 28.55 -1.94
N VAL A 16 -23.64 29.69 -2.44
CA VAL A 16 -24.78 30.40 -1.86
C VAL A 16 -26.05 29.59 -2.10
N GLN A 17 -26.26 29.12 -3.33
CA GLN A 17 -27.39 28.26 -3.65
C GLN A 17 -27.34 26.96 -2.86
N TYR A 18 -26.16 26.33 -2.77
CA TYR A 18 -25.98 25.12 -1.97
C TYR A 18 -26.34 25.30 -0.50
N CYS A 19 -25.91 26.39 0.14
CA CYS A 19 -26.28 26.69 1.52
C CYS A 19 -27.81 26.79 1.70
N ILE A 20 -28.50 27.43 0.76
CA ILE A 20 -29.95 27.66 0.86
C ILE A 20 -30.73 26.38 0.55
N SER A 21 -30.46 25.75 -0.59
CA SER A 21 -31.28 24.65 -1.10
C SER A 21 -30.94 23.30 -0.47
N GLU A 22 -29.64 23.02 -0.26
CA GLU A 22 -29.18 21.71 0.18
C GLU A 22 -28.94 21.66 1.69
N LEU A 23 -28.47 22.76 2.29
CA LEU A 23 -28.26 22.85 3.75
C LEU A 23 -29.42 23.52 4.49
N GLY A 24 -30.44 24.02 3.78
CA GLY A 24 -31.62 24.66 4.38
C GLY A 24 -31.31 25.95 5.16
N MET A 25 -30.20 26.61 4.84
CA MET A 25 -29.72 27.76 5.61
C MET A 25 -30.46 29.04 5.20
N THR A 26 -30.84 29.86 6.19
CA THR A 26 -31.49 31.15 5.96
C THR A 26 -30.45 32.29 5.94
N PRO A 27 -30.40 33.12 4.88
CA PRO A 27 -29.55 34.31 4.84
C PRO A 27 -29.83 35.27 6.01
N GLN A 28 -28.78 35.76 6.64
CA GLN A 28 -28.82 36.68 7.78
C GLN A 28 -28.51 38.13 7.39
N GLY A 29 -28.01 38.35 6.17
CA GLY A 29 -27.67 39.67 5.64
C GLY A 29 -26.80 39.57 4.40
N LYS A 30 -26.48 40.71 3.80
CA LYS A 30 -25.61 40.82 2.62
C LYS A 30 -24.58 41.93 2.85
N SER A 31 -23.34 41.70 2.44
CA SER A 31 -22.26 42.69 2.43
C SER A 31 -21.47 42.50 1.14
N ASP A 32 -21.48 43.51 0.27
CA ASP A 32 -20.91 43.41 -1.08
C ASP A 32 -21.42 42.16 -1.84
N ASP A 33 -20.50 41.33 -2.33
CA ASP A 33 -20.77 40.06 -3.01
C ASP A 33 -20.99 38.87 -2.05
N TRP A 34 -20.99 39.11 -0.74
CA TRP A 34 -21.11 38.07 0.28
C TRP A 34 -22.52 38.02 0.86
N THR A 35 -23.07 36.82 0.91
CA THR A 35 -24.28 36.49 1.67
C THR A 35 -23.87 35.91 3.01
N MET A 36 -24.38 36.49 4.09
CA MET A 36 -24.01 36.11 5.45
C MET A 36 -24.98 35.05 5.97
N PHE A 37 -24.45 34.02 6.61
CA PHE A 37 -25.20 32.96 7.25
C PHE A 37 -24.70 32.71 8.69
N ASN A 38 -25.45 31.91 9.44
CA ASN A 38 -24.93 31.24 10.62
C ASN A 38 -24.02 30.10 10.16
N CYS A 39 -22.90 29.89 10.86
CA CYS A 39 -21.96 28.85 10.46
C CYS A 39 -22.57 27.45 10.63
N PRO A 40 -22.64 26.61 9.58
CA PRO A 40 -23.36 25.33 9.63
C PRO A 40 -22.59 24.22 10.35
N PHE A 41 -21.33 24.44 10.70
CA PHE A 41 -20.45 23.44 11.31
C PHE A 41 -19.86 23.90 12.66
N ARG A 42 -20.25 25.07 13.18
CA ARG A 42 -19.90 25.52 14.53
C ARG A 42 -21.17 25.56 15.36
N GLY A 43 -21.25 24.75 16.42
CA GLY A 43 -22.45 24.52 17.23
C GLY A 43 -22.95 25.69 18.10
N ALA A 44 -22.55 26.93 17.80
CA ALA A 44 -22.96 28.14 18.51
C ALA A 44 -23.61 29.15 17.56
N ALA A 45 -24.55 29.95 18.07
CA ALA A 45 -25.30 30.94 17.30
C ALA A 45 -24.45 32.20 16.98
N ASP A 46 -23.40 32.03 16.18
CA ASP A 46 -22.53 33.13 15.75
C ASP A 46 -23.14 33.82 14.54
N SER A 47 -24.17 34.63 14.79
CA SER A 47 -24.94 35.30 13.74
C SER A 47 -24.04 36.10 12.80
N LYS A 48 -24.24 35.92 11.48
CA LYS A 48 -23.49 36.63 10.42
C LYS A 48 -21.98 36.40 10.46
N SER A 49 -21.49 35.30 11.04
CA SER A 49 -20.06 34.99 11.05
C SER A 49 -19.60 34.21 9.82
N PHE A 50 -20.51 33.64 9.03
CA PHE A 50 -20.19 32.81 7.87
C PHE A 50 -20.56 33.53 6.57
N ALA A 51 -19.57 34.10 5.89
CA ALA A 51 -19.72 34.80 4.63
C ALA A 51 -19.61 33.81 3.46
N VAL A 52 -20.59 33.79 2.56
CA VAL A 52 -20.60 32.89 1.40
C VAL A 52 -20.82 33.68 0.11
N LYS A 53 -20.06 33.37 -0.93
CA LYS A 53 -20.23 33.87 -2.30
C LYS A 53 -20.28 32.68 -3.28
N PRO A 54 -20.68 32.86 -4.54
CA PRO A 54 -20.89 31.74 -5.46
C PRO A 54 -19.73 30.74 -5.55
N ARG A 55 -18.49 31.23 -5.51
CA ARG A 55 -17.27 30.40 -5.68
C ARG A 55 -16.55 30.03 -4.38
N GLY A 56 -17.13 30.32 -3.22
CA GLY A 56 -16.47 29.97 -1.96
C GLY A 56 -17.09 30.62 -0.72
N TRP A 57 -16.54 30.30 0.43
CA TRP A 57 -17.01 30.79 1.72
C TRP A 57 -15.83 31.21 2.59
N PHE A 58 -16.12 32.02 3.60
CA PHE A 58 -15.20 32.50 4.61
C PHE A 58 -15.89 32.53 5.97
N ASP A 59 -15.23 31.99 6.98
CA ASP A 59 -15.68 32.01 8.36
C ASP A 59 -14.90 33.07 9.15
N HIS A 60 -15.59 34.12 9.60
CA HIS A 60 -14.98 35.24 10.30
C HIS A 60 -14.43 34.90 11.69
N VAL A 61 -14.85 33.79 12.30
CA VAL A 61 -14.36 33.41 13.64
C VAL A 61 -13.09 32.58 13.51
N THR A 62 -13.12 31.48 12.76
CA THR A 62 -11.95 30.59 12.59
C THR A 62 -10.94 31.13 11.57
N LYS A 63 -11.32 32.16 10.80
CA LYS A 63 -10.54 32.71 9.66
C LYS A 63 -10.28 31.68 8.56
N GLU A 64 -11.12 30.65 8.48
CA GLU A 64 -11.04 29.63 7.45
C GLU A 64 -11.83 30.02 6.21
N LYS A 65 -11.43 29.49 5.07
CA LYS A 65 -12.12 29.65 3.79
C LYS A 65 -12.07 28.37 2.99
N GLY A 66 -13.01 28.21 2.06
CA GLY A 66 -13.03 27.02 1.23
C GLY A 66 -13.93 27.15 0.01
N SER A 67 -13.85 26.12 -0.81
CA SER A 67 -14.73 25.88 -1.94
C SER A 67 -15.98 25.11 -1.52
N ILE A 68 -16.84 24.82 -2.48
CA ILE A 68 -18.02 23.96 -2.30
C ILE A 68 -17.66 22.56 -1.78
N LEU A 69 -16.51 22.01 -2.21
CA LEU A 69 -16.06 20.68 -1.80
C LEU A 69 -15.70 20.66 -0.32
N ASP A 70 -14.99 21.69 0.14
CA ASP A 70 -14.62 21.87 1.54
C ASP A 70 -15.86 22.06 2.41
N LEU A 71 -16.86 22.81 1.91
CA LEU A 71 -18.12 23.03 2.61
C LEU A 71 -18.91 21.72 2.78
N ALA A 72 -19.14 21.00 1.68
CA ALA A 72 -19.88 19.75 1.69
C ALA A 72 -19.15 18.68 2.53
N ALA A 73 -17.83 18.59 2.40
CA ALA A 73 -17.01 17.67 3.21
C ALA A 73 -17.20 17.93 4.70
N ARG A 74 -17.04 19.19 5.13
CA ARG A 74 -17.14 19.58 6.55
C ARG A 74 -18.54 19.41 7.11
N VAL A 75 -19.58 19.78 6.36
CA VAL A 75 -20.96 19.78 6.87
C VAL A 75 -21.60 18.40 6.79
N LYS A 76 -21.35 17.63 5.73
CA LYS A 76 -22.07 16.36 5.47
C LYS A 76 -21.24 15.11 5.65
N PHE A 77 -19.92 15.18 5.48
CA PHE A 77 -19.07 13.99 5.33
C PHE A 77 -17.91 13.95 6.33
N GLY A 78 -18.01 14.67 7.46
CA GLY A 78 -16.98 14.63 8.52
C GLY A 78 -15.59 15.06 8.05
N GLY A 79 -15.49 15.86 6.99
CA GLY A 79 -14.24 16.28 6.37
C GLY A 79 -13.76 15.40 5.22
N ASP A 80 -14.46 14.31 4.88
CA ASP A 80 -14.12 13.45 3.75
C ASP A 80 -14.44 14.14 2.41
N ILE A 81 -13.39 14.66 1.78
CA ILE A 81 -13.49 15.38 0.53
C ILE A 81 -13.78 14.48 -0.68
N TRP A 82 -13.51 13.18 -0.59
CA TRP A 82 -13.81 12.22 -1.65
C TRP A 82 -15.29 11.88 -1.69
N GLN A 83 -15.91 11.67 -0.53
CA GLN A 83 -17.36 11.53 -0.42
C GLN A 83 -18.08 12.81 -0.84
N ALA A 84 -17.54 13.99 -0.46
CA ALA A 84 -18.04 15.27 -0.94
C ALA A 84 -17.97 15.40 -2.47
N GLN A 85 -16.86 14.98 -3.08
CA GLN A 85 -16.68 14.99 -4.53
C GLN A 85 -17.65 14.02 -5.23
N GLU A 86 -17.86 12.81 -4.70
CA GLU A 86 -18.82 11.86 -5.26
C GLU A 86 -20.26 12.36 -5.16
N PHE A 87 -20.64 12.90 -3.99
CA PHE A 87 -21.95 13.53 -3.78
C PHE A 87 -22.17 14.72 -4.71
N LEU A 88 -21.27 15.71 -4.71
CA LEU A 88 -21.44 16.95 -5.50
C LEU A 88 -21.38 16.66 -7.01
N GLY A 89 -20.53 15.73 -7.44
CA GLY A 89 -20.46 15.31 -8.83
C GLY A 89 -21.79 14.69 -9.31
N SER A 90 -22.41 13.86 -8.48
CA SER A 90 -23.74 13.30 -8.74
C SER A 90 -24.84 14.38 -8.67
N PHE A 91 -24.82 15.20 -7.61
CA PHE A 91 -25.80 16.25 -7.32
C PHE A 91 -25.89 17.28 -8.45
N TYR A 92 -24.75 17.70 -9.01
CA TYR A 92 -24.71 18.62 -10.15
C TYR A 92 -24.78 17.91 -11.52
N GLY A 93 -25.03 16.60 -11.58
CA GLY A 93 -25.15 15.86 -12.83
C GLY A 93 -23.91 15.96 -13.71
N ILE A 94 -22.72 15.97 -13.11
CA ILE A 94 -21.45 16.03 -13.83
C ILE A 94 -21.14 14.65 -14.39
N LYS A 95 -20.64 14.60 -15.62
CA LYS A 95 -20.25 13.32 -16.22
C LYS A 95 -19.03 12.79 -15.48
N SER A 96 -19.21 11.72 -14.70
CA SER A 96 -18.08 11.10 -14.02
C SER A 96 -17.03 10.67 -15.04
N ARG A 97 -15.76 11.00 -14.78
CA ARG A 97 -14.65 10.36 -15.46
C ARG A 97 -14.51 8.99 -14.82
N LEU A 98 -15.20 7.99 -15.36
CA LEU A 98 -14.75 6.63 -15.16
C LEU A 98 -13.31 6.60 -15.71
N LYS A 99 -12.29 6.58 -14.84
CA LYS A 99 -11.05 5.94 -15.25
C LYS A 99 -11.50 4.50 -15.47
N ALA A 100 -11.73 4.13 -16.73
CA ALA A 100 -11.78 2.73 -17.07
C ALA A 100 -10.39 2.20 -16.69
N GLU A 101 -10.25 1.64 -15.48
CA GLU A 101 -9.15 0.75 -15.24
C GLU A 101 -9.21 -0.24 -16.40
N LYS A 102 -8.11 -0.37 -17.17
CA LYS A 102 -8.01 -1.47 -18.12
C LYS A 102 -8.47 -2.71 -17.36
N ALA A 103 -9.50 -3.37 -17.87
CA ALA A 103 -10.09 -4.52 -17.19
C ALA A 103 -8.97 -5.48 -16.83
N ARG A 104 -8.69 -5.62 -15.53
CA ARG A 104 -7.61 -6.47 -15.04
C ARG A 104 -7.99 -7.90 -15.39
N LYS A 105 -7.19 -8.56 -16.22
CA LYS A 105 -7.43 -9.96 -16.58
C LYS A 105 -6.86 -10.84 -15.48
N PHE A 106 -7.69 -11.71 -14.88
CA PHE A 106 -7.21 -12.73 -13.96
C PHE A 106 -6.19 -13.63 -14.66
N VAL A 107 -5.03 -13.84 -14.03
CA VAL A 107 -3.97 -14.72 -14.54
C VAL A 107 -3.97 -16.02 -13.74
N CYS A 108 -3.81 -15.93 -12.41
CA CYS A 108 -3.81 -17.08 -11.51
C CYS A 108 -4.06 -16.63 -10.06
N ALA A 109 -4.32 -17.61 -9.19
CA ALA A 109 -4.36 -17.42 -7.73
C ALA A 109 -3.41 -18.43 -7.09
N TYR A 110 -2.40 -17.93 -6.39
CA TYR A 110 -1.46 -18.74 -5.62
C TYR A 110 -2.06 -19.02 -4.24
N GLN A 111 -2.33 -20.29 -3.98
CA GLN A 111 -3.04 -20.73 -2.78
C GLN A 111 -2.08 -21.02 -1.63
N TYR A 112 -2.30 -20.36 -0.50
CA TYR A 112 -1.59 -20.61 0.75
C TYR A 112 -2.43 -21.51 1.63
N CYS A 113 -2.16 -22.81 1.55
CA CYS A 113 -2.83 -23.84 2.33
C CYS A 113 -1.95 -24.33 3.48
N ASP A 114 -2.56 -24.60 4.63
CA ASP A 114 -1.84 -25.22 5.76
C ASP A 114 -1.46 -26.69 5.49
N LEU A 115 -0.85 -27.34 6.48
CA LEU A 115 -0.44 -28.74 6.39
C LEU A 115 -1.60 -29.73 6.29
N ASP A 116 -2.81 -29.33 6.70
CA ASP A 116 -4.03 -30.12 6.55
C ASP A 116 -4.67 -29.89 5.17
N GLY A 117 -4.35 -28.79 4.50
CA GLY A 117 -4.80 -28.45 3.14
C GLY A 117 -5.94 -27.46 3.13
N ARG A 118 -6.23 -26.88 4.30
CA ARG A 118 -7.18 -25.79 4.40
C ARG A 118 -6.56 -24.54 3.78
N LEU A 119 -7.29 -23.96 2.84
CA LEU A 119 -6.95 -22.67 2.24
C LEU A 119 -7.05 -21.56 3.30
N LEU A 120 -5.95 -20.85 3.53
CA LEU A 120 -5.90 -19.71 4.46
C LEU A 120 -6.07 -18.39 3.71
N HIS A 121 -5.32 -18.20 2.63
CA HIS A 121 -5.41 -17.03 1.77
C HIS A 121 -4.83 -17.30 0.37
N GLU A 122 -4.97 -16.32 -0.51
CA GLU A 122 -4.47 -16.36 -1.87
C GLU A 122 -3.78 -15.04 -2.25
N THR A 123 -2.66 -15.15 -2.96
CA THR A 123 -2.12 -14.06 -3.77
C THR A 123 -2.70 -14.20 -5.18
N VAL A 124 -3.54 -13.26 -5.62
CA VAL A 124 -4.12 -13.24 -6.97
C VAL A 124 -3.29 -12.37 -7.89
N ARG A 125 -2.89 -12.92 -9.04
CA ARG A 125 -2.19 -12.19 -10.09
C ARG A 125 -3.14 -11.77 -11.20
N TYR A 126 -3.01 -10.51 -11.61
CA TYR A 126 -3.70 -9.91 -12.75
C TYR A 126 -2.73 -9.42 -13.83
N GLU A 127 -3.27 -9.17 -15.02
CA GLU A 127 -2.63 -8.46 -16.14
C GLU A 127 -3.37 -7.14 -16.44
N PRO A 128 -2.69 -5.98 -16.58
CA PRO A 128 -1.26 -5.73 -16.35
C PRO A 128 -0.77 -6.16 -14.96
N LYS A 129 0.52 -6.55 -14.84
CA LYS A 129 1.11 -7.15 -13.62
C LYS A 129 0.66 -6.40 -12.36
N ASN A 130 -0.24 -7.04 -11.63
CA ASN A 130 -0.77 -6.55 -10.37
C ASN A 130 -1.11 -7.73 -9.48
N PHE A 131 -0.88 -7.58 -8.18
CA PHE A 131 -1.18 -8.60 -7.20
C PHE A 131 -2.18 -8.09 -6.17
N ILE A 132 -3.16 -8.92 -5.83
CA ILE A 132 -4.17 -8.63 -4.81
C ILE A 132 -4.23 -9.81 -3.85
N GLN A 133 -4.28 -9.52 -2.56
CA GLN A 133 -4.44 -10.54 -1.53
C GLN A 133 -5.93 -10.76 -1.24
N ARG A 134 -6.35 -12.02 -1.08
CA ARG A 134 -7.70 -12.35 -0.64
C ARG A 134 -7.71 -13.59 0.25
N ARG A 135 -8.79 -13.78 0.99
CA ARG A 135 -9.02 -14.94 1.85
C ARG A 135 -10.45 -15.45 1.69
N PRO A 136 -10.73 -16.74 1.93
CA PRO A 136 -12.11 -17.22 2.01
C PRO A 136 -12.89 -16.42 3.06
N ASP A 137 -14.14 -16.09 2.75
CA ASP A 137 -15.06 -15.51 3.71
C ASP A 137 -15.42 -16.59 4.77
N PRO A 138 -15.26 -16.30 6.08
CA PRO A 138 -15.58 -17.27 7.13
C PRO A 138 -17.07 -17.63 7.19
N ASP A 139 -17.96 -16.73 6.76
CA ASP A 139 -19.41 -16.93 6.79
C ASP A 139 -19.93 -17.60 5.50
N ASP A 140 -19.18 -17.46 4.40
CA ASP A 140 -19.52 -18.06 3.09
C ASP A 140 -18.25 -18.48 2.33
N PRO A 141 -17.82 -19.75 2.43
CA PRO A 141 -16.60 -20.23 1.78
C PRO A 141 -16.57 -20.11 0.25
N LYS A 142 -17.69 -19.79 -0.41
CA LYS A 142 -17.75 -19.52 -1.86
C LYS A 142 -17.38 -18.08 -2.21
N LYS A 143 -17.27 -17.20 -1.21
CA LYS A 143 -16.89 -15.80 -1.35
C LYS A 143 -15.48 -15.56 -0.83
N TYR A 144 -14.91 -14.46 -1.29
CA TYR A 144 -13.59 -14.00 -0.88
C TYR A 144 -13.67 -12.59 -0.31
N ILE A 145 -12.92 -12.38 0.78
CA ILE A 145 -12.64 -11.07 1.36
C ILE A 145 -11.27 -10.61 0.85
N TYR A 146 -11.21 -9.42 0.24
CA TYR A 146 -10.00 -8.89 -0.43
C TYR A 146 -9.06 -8.15 0.54
N ASN A 147 -8.59 -8.86 1.57
CA ASN A 147 -7.54 -8.46 2.48
C ASN A 147 -7.01 -9.69 3.24
N LEU A 148 -5.96 -9.50 4.04
CA LEU A 148 -5.42 -10.52 4.96
C LEU A 148 -5.68 -10.17 6.43
N LYS A 149 -6.68 -9.32 6.71
CA LYS A 149 -7.00 -8.95 8.10
C LYS A 149 -7.38 -10.20 8.89
N ASP A 150 -6.85 -10.32 10.10
CA ASP A 150 -7.10 -11.45 11.01
C ASP A 150 -6.77 -12.82 10.40
N THR A 151 -5.85 -12.84 9.42
CA THR A 151 -5.46 -14.05 8.69
C THR A 151 -4.03 -14.43 9.01
N LYS A 152 -3.85 -15.66 9.48
CA LYS A 152 -2.51 -16.24 9.64
C LYS A 152 -1.90 -16.44 8.26
N THR A 153 -0.81 -15.74 7.98
CA THR A 153 0.00 -15.96 6.79
C THR A 153 1.00 -17.09 7.03
N ILE A 154 1.30 -17.83 5.98
CA ILE A 154 2.25 -18.95 6.01
C ILE A 154 3.16 -18.88 4.78
N LEU A 155 4.18 -19.73 4.74
CA LEU A 155 5.03 -19.89 3.57
C LEU A 155 4.32 -20.67 2.46
N TYR A 156 4.54 -20.26 1.21
CA TYR A 156 3.88 -20.84 0.05
C TYR A 156 4.25 -22.31 -0.13
N ARG A 157 3.30 -23.14 -0.60
CA ARG A 157 3.53 -24.58 -0.90
C ARG A 157 4.09 -25.41 0.26
N ILE A 158 3.78 -25.04 1.50
CA ILE A 158 4.36 -25.69 2.70
C ILE A 158 4.26 -27.22 2.69
N LYS A 159 3.16 -27.80 2.20
CA LYS A 159 2.99 -29.24 2.08
C LYS A 159 4.07 -29.91 1.21
N ASP A 160 4.50 -29.23 0.16
CA ASP A 160 5.41 -29.78 -0.85
C ASP A 160 6.87 -29.83 -0.38
N TRP A 161 7.25 -29.01 0.62
CA TRP A 161 8.63 -28.92 1.07
C TRP A 161 8.85 -29.13 2.58
N HIS A 162 7.83 -29.10 3.43
CA HIS A 162 8.02 -29.16 4.90
C HIS A 162 8.78 -30.41 5.39
N LYS A 163 8.66 -31.55 4.70
CA LYS A 163 9.39 -32.80 5.03
C LYS A 163 10.83 -32.80 4.52
N SER A 164 11.18 -31.90 3.61
CA SER A 164 12.55 -31.80 3.08
C SER A 164 13.51 -31.32 4.17
N LYS A 165 14.74 -31.84 4.12
CA LYS A 165 15.85 -31.39 4.98
C LYS A 165 16.42 -30.03 4.55
N TRP A 166 16.08 -29.59 3.35
CA TRP A 166 16.53 -28.32 2.77
C TRP A 166 15.45 -27.70 1.88
N VAL A 167 15.53 -26.38 1.67
CA VAL A 167 14.56 -25.65 0.85
C VAL A 167 15.20 -24.45 0.17
N CYS A 168 14.82 -24.18 -1.08
CA CYS A 168 15.13 -22.94 -1.77
C CYS A 168 14.16 -21.84 -1.33
N LEU A 169 14.69 -20.68 -0.93
CA LEU A 169 13.90 -19.46 -0.73
C LEU A 169 14.06 -18.57 -1.97
N VAL A 170 12.95 -18.25 -2.62
CA VAL A 170 12.87 -17.39 -3.81
C VAL A 170 11.88 -16.25 -3.57
N GLU A 171 11.90 -15.21 -4.41
CA GLU A 171 11.14 -13.99 -4.16
C GLU A 171 9.65 -14.07 -4.51
N GLY A 172 9.25 -14.96 -5.42
CA GLY A 172 7.88 -15.01 -5.93
C GLY A 172 7.30 -16.41 -6.09
N GLU A 173 5.97 -16.51 -6.06
CA GLU A 173 5.25 -17.79 -6.11
C GLU A 173 5.45 -18.54 -7.44
N LYS A 174 5.64 -17.79 -8.54
CA LYS A 174 5.93 -18.35 -9.88
C LYS A 174 7.26 -19.13 -9.87
N ASP A 175 8.29 -18.59 -9.24
CA ASP A 175 9.60 -19.22 -9.15
C ASP A 175 9.56 -20.48 -8.29
N VAL A 176 8.77 -20.46 -7.21
CA VAL A 176 8.48 -21.65 -6.42
C VAL A 176 7.83 -22.73 -7.27
N ASP A 177 6.76 -22.41 -8.00
CA ASP A 177 6.05 -23.38 -8.83
C ASP A 177 7.01 -23.98 -9.89
N ASN A 178 7.86 -23.18 -10.53
CA ASN A 178 8.83 -23.66 -11.52
C ASN A 178 9.92 -24.58 -10.92
N LEU A 179 10.39 -24.29 -9.70
CA LEU A 179 11.34 -25.14 -8.99
C LEU A 179 10.70 -26.47 -8.55
N LEU A 180 9.46 -26.42 -8.07
CA LEU A 180 8.72 -27.62 -7.70
C LEU A 180 8.47 -28.55 -8.91
N ILE A 181 8.20 -27.99 -10.09
CA ILE A 181 8.03 -28.76 -11.35
C ILE A 181 9.27 -29.61 -11.65
N ILE A 182 10.48 -29.08 -11.42
CA ILE A 182 11.73 -29.83 -11.60
C ILE A 182 12.13 -30.63 -10.33
N GLY A 183 11.26 -30.69 -9.32
CA GLY A 183 11.46 -31.44 -8.09
C GLY A 183 12.54 -30.87 -7.18
N VAL A 184 12.68 -29.55 -7.14
CA VAL A 184 13.51 -28.81 -6.17
C VAL A 184 12.59 -28.22 -5.10
N PRO A 185 12.74 -28.60 -3.81
CA PRO A 185 11.93 -28.03 -2.74
C PRO A 185 12.13 -26.52 -2.66
N ALA A 186 11.07 -25.74 -2.80
CA ALA A 186 11.15 -24.28 -2.83
C ALA A 186 9.95 -23.64 -2.10
N THR A 187 10.16 -22.41 -1.64
CA THR A 187 9.14 -21.61 -0.96
C THR A 187 9.39 -20.11 -1.11
N THR A 188 8.35 -19.33 -0.83
CA THR A 188 8.42 -17.86 -0.68
C THR A 188 7.43 -17.37 0.38
N ASN A 189 7.60 -16.16 0.89
CA ASN A 189 6.61 -15.49 1.74
C ASN A 189 5.56 -14.76 0.89
N PRO A 190 4.34 -14.56 1.41
CA PRO A 190 3.36 -13.75 0.71
C PRO A 190 3.82 -12.30 0.58
N MET A 191 3.38 -11.65 -0.51
CA MET A 191 3.67 -10.26 -0.87
C MET A 191 5.12 -9.99 -1.31
N GLY A 192 5.98 -11.02 -1.39
CA GLY A 192 7.34 -10.91 -1.94
C GLY A 192 8.35 -10.21 -1.03
N ALA A 193 9.38 -9.64 -1.65
CA ALA A 193 10.48 -8.96 -0.97
C ALA A 193 10.02 -7.96 0.10
N GLU A 194 10.83 -7.78 1.15
CA GLU A 194 10.59 -6.90 2.31
C GLU A 194 9.41 -7.28 3.22
N LYS A 195 8.60 -8.29 2.88
CA LYS A 195 7.42 -8.71 3.69
C LYS A 195 7.66 -9.98 4.51
N TRP A 196 8.91 -10.30 4.81
CA TRP A 196 9.27 -11.39 5.71
C TRP A 196 8.77 -11.12 7.13
N ARG A 197 8.31 -12.17 7.82
CA ARG A 197 7.83 -12.09 9.21
C ARG A 197 8.53 -13.16 10.03
N GLN A 198 8.86 -12.85 11.28
CA GLN A 198 9.53 -13.78 12.19
C GLN A 198 8.73 -15.08 12.40
N SER A 199 7.40 -15.03 12.33
CA SER A 199 6.54 -16.22 12.43
C SER A 199 6.80 -17.26 11.34
N TYR A 200 7.49 -16.92 10.25
CA TYR A 200 7.86 -17.87 9.20
C TYR A 200 9.08 -18.71 9.57
N ASN A 201 9.92 -18.23 10.49
CA ASN A 201 11.20 -18.84 10.83
C ASN A 201 11.02 -20.27 11.38
N ASP A 202 9.94 -20.50 12.13
CA ASP A 202 9.62 -21.81 12.72
C ASP A 202 9.46 -22.91 11.67
N PHE A 203 8.92 -22.59 10.48
CA PHE A 203 8.77 -23.55 9.39
C PHE A 203 10.11 -24.01 8.80
N LEU A 204 11.17 -23.21 8.98
CA LEU A 204 12.51 -23.47 8.47
C LEU A 204 13.42 -24.16 9.50
N LYS A 205 12.91 -24.43 10.71
CA LYS A 205 13.72 -24.89 11.84
C LYS A 205 14.55 -26.13 11.50
N GLY A 206 15.86 -26.03 11.68
CA GLY A 206 16.82 -27.13 11.47
C GLY A 206 17.05 -27.54 10.01
N LYS A 207 16.53 -26.79 9.02
CA LYS A 207 16.73 -27.05 7.59
C LYS A 207 17.99 -26.36 7.06
N ASP A 208 18.55 -26.88 5.97
CA ASP A 208 19.50 -26.10 5.16
C ASP A 208 18.69 -25.18 4.22
N VAL A 209 18.98 -23.89 4.20
CA VAL A 209 18.28 -22.91 3.35
C VAL A 209 19.19 -22.40 2.25
N CYS A 210 18.67 -22.36 1.02
CA CYS A 210 19.37 -21.84 -0.14
C CYS A 210 18.57 -20.69 -0.74
N PHE A 211 19.13 -19.48 -0.78
CA PHE A 211 18.51 -18.36 -1.48
C PHE A 211 18.87 -18.39 -2.96
N LEU A 212 17.90 -18.10 -3.82
CA LEU A 212 18.09 -17.82 -5.24
C LEU A 212 17.50 -16.42 -5.50
N PRO A 213 18.23 -15.34 -5.17
CA PRO A 213 17.74 -13.98 -5.33
C PRO A 213 17.55 -13.64 -6.81
N ASP A 214 16.65 -12.69 -7.09
CA ASP A 214 16.58 -12.04 -8.39
C ASP A 214 17.90 -11.30 -8.66
N ASN A 215 18.29 -11.21 -9.93
CA ASN A 215 19.54 -10.57 -10.33
C ASN A 215 19.42 -9.04 -10.36
N ASP A 216 19.08 -8.46 -9.22
CA ASP A 216 19.09 -7.02 -8.96
C ASP A 216 19.47 -6.72 -7.50
N ASP A 217 19.59 -5.44 -7.16
CA ASP A 217 20.05 -5.03 -5.82
C ASP A 217 18.99 -5.30 -4.76
N VAL A 218 17.70 -5.18 -5.11
CA VAL A 218 16.58 -5.43 -4.18
C VAL A 218 16.57 -6.89 -3.77
N GLY A 219 16.73 -7.81 -4.72
CA GLY A 219 16.73 -9.24 -4.47
C GLY A 219 17.92 -9.70 -3.62
N LYS A 220 19.11 -9.16 -3.91
CA LYS A 220 20.32 -9.43 -3.11
C LYS A 220 20.16 -8.96 -1.68
N ILE A 221 19.72 -7.71 -1.49
CA ILE A 221 19.49 -7.13 -0.16
C ILE A 221 18.42 -7.94 0.60
N HIS A 222 17.33 -8.31 -0.07
CA HIS A 222 16.28 -9.12 0.54
C HIS A 222 16.80 -10.48 1.03
N ALA A 223 17.59 -11.18 0.21
CA ALA A 223 18.19 -12.46 0.62
C ALA A 223 19.10 -12.32 1.84
N GLU A 224 19.90 -11.26 1.93
CA GLU A 224 20.78 -11.01 3.07
C GLU A 224 20.01 -10.65 4.36
N ILE A 225 18.95 -9.82 4.24
CA ILE A 225 18.06 -9.49 5.36
C ILE A 225 17.42 -10.76 5.91
N VAL A 226 16.79 -11.56 5.04
CA VAL A 226 16.11 -12.78 5.49
C VAL A 226 17.11 -13.82 6.00
N ALA A 227 18.29 -13.95 5.39
CA ALA A 227 19.35 -14.81 5.90
C ALA A 227 19.74 -14.43 7.34
N THR A 228 19.76 -13.14 7.65
CA THR A 228 20.06 -12.64 9.00
C THR A 228 18.93 -12.94 9.99
N GLU A 229 17.67 -12.77 9.59
CA GLU A 229 16.50 -13.08 10.41
C GLU A 229 16.40 -14.58 10.77
N ILE A 230 16.76 -15.46 9.83
CA ILE A 230 16.59 -16.91 10.02
C ILE A 230 17.83 -17.62 10.57
N LYS A 231 19.00 -16.96 10.67
CA LYS A 231 20.30 -17.60 10.98
C LYS A 231 20.30 -18.45 12.25
N ASN A 232 19.50 -18.08 13.26
CA ASN A 232 19.41 -18.81 14.54
C ASN A 232 18.35 -19.93 14.53
N HIS A 233 17.56 -20.06 13.47
CA HIS A 233 16.49 -21.03 13.34
C HIS A 233 16.88 -22.18 12.40
N VAL A 234 17.70 -21.90 11.38
CA VAL A 234 18.08 -22.84 10.33
C VAL A 234 19.44 -23.50 10.63
N LYS A 235 19.75 -24.60 9.93
CA LYS A 235 20.99 -25.34 10.13
C LYS A 235 22.18 -24.67 9.44
N ARG A 236 22.02 -24.31 8.16
CA ARG A 236 23.03 -23.66 7.31
C ARG A 236 22.34 -22.83 6.24
N ILE A 237 23.03 -21.82 5.73
CA ILE A 237 22.53 -20.92 4.68
C ILE A 237 23.50 -20.87 3.51
N LYS A 238 22.97 -20.85 2.29
CA LYS A 238 23.68 -20.46 1.06
C LYS A 238 22.92 -19.34 0.36
N ILE A 239 23.63 -18.40 -0.25
CA ILE A 239 23.06 -17.45 -1.23
C ILE A 239 23.68 -17.77 -2.58
N VAL A 240 22.85 -18.17 -3.54
CA VAL A 240 23.29 -18.69 -4.83
C VAL A 240 22.89 -17.72 -5.93
N ASN A 241 23.87 -16.99 -6.45
CA ASN A 241 23.70 -16.14 -7.63
C ASN A 241 23.78 -17.03 -8.88
N LEU A 242 22.67 -17.14 -9.61
CA LEU A 242 22.63 -17.93 -10.83
C LEU A 242 23.43 -17.24 -11.95
N PRO A 243 24.22 -18.00 -12.74
CA PRO A 243 25.04 -17.44 -13.80
C PRO A 243 24.19 -16.93 -14.97
N ASP A 244 24.77 -16.01 -15.75
CA ASP A 244 24.28 -15.54 -17.05
C ASP A 244 22.88 -14.88 -17.06
N LEU A 245 22.32 -14.60 -15.89
CA LEU A 245 21.09 -13.83 -15.78
C LEU A 245 21.30 -12.38 -16.21
N GLN A 246 20.37 -11.86 -17.01
CA GLN A 246 20.27 -10.42 -17.27
C GLN A 246 19.84 -9.68 -15.99
N PRO A 247 20.05 -8.35 -15.88
CA PRO A 247 19.52 -7.57 -14.77
C PRO A 247 18.01 -7.79 -14.59
N LYS A 248 17.57 -7.96 -13.33
CA LYS A 248 16.19 -8.33 -12.95
C LYS A 248 15.73 -9.71 -13.42
N GLY A 249 16.67 -10.56 -13.81
CA GLY A 249 16.40 -11.96 -14.15
C GLY A 249 16.20 -12.79 -12.88
N ASP A 250 15.22 -13.70 -12.91
CA ASP A 250 14.91 -14.63 -11.83
C ASP A 250 15.25 -16.08 -12.21
N VAL A 251 15.04 -17.04 -11.29
CA VAL A 251 15.27 -18.47 -11.59
C VAL A 251 14.37 -18.97 -12.72
N SER A 252 13.17 -18.41 -12.90
CA SER A 252 12.33 -18.75 -14.05
C SER A 252 12.97 -18.31 -15.37
N ASN A 253 13.67 -17.18 -15.41
CA ASN A 253 14.45 -16.76 -16.57
C ASN A 253 15.60 -17.73 -16.83
N TRP A 254 16.34 -18.11 -15.79
CA TRP A 254 17.45 -19.06 -15.90
C TRP A 254 17.01 -20.42 -16.45
N LEU A 255 15.88 -20.95 -15.97
CA LEU A 255 15.30 -22.21 -16.48
C LEU A 255 14.89 -22.09 -17.95
N LYS A 256 14.32 -20.94 -18.37
CA LYS A 256 13.96 -20.70 -19.78
C LYS A 256 15.17 -20.63 -20.71
N MET A 257 16.34 -20.27 -20.19
CA MET A 257 17.59 -20.25 -20.94
C MET A 257 18.26 -21.63 -21.06
N GLY A 258 17.60 -22.70 -20.60
CA GLY A 258 18.12 -24.07 -20.65
C GLY A 258 18.72 -24.57 -19.34
N GLY A 259 18.61 -23.79 -18.26
CA GLY A 259 18.93 -24.27 -16.92
C GLY A 259 18.07 -25.47 -16.52
N ASP A 260 18.67 -26.44 -15.83
CA ASP A 260 17.99 -27.65 -15.39
C ASP A 260 18.26 -27.98 -13.92
N LYS A 261 17.55 -28.98 -13.39
CA LYS A 261 17.70 -29.44 -12.00
C LYS A 261 19.14 -29.84 -11.68
N ARG A 262 19.79 -30.60 -12.56
CA ARG A 262 21.12 -31.17 -12.31
C ARG A 262 22.14 -30.05 -12.14
N THR A 263 22.13 -29.10 -13.07
CA THR A 263 23.02 -27.94 -13.09
C THR A 263 22.74 -27.05 -11.88
N LEU A 264 21.47 -26.81 -11.54
CA LEU A 264 21.11 -26.03 -10.35
C LEU A 264 21.65 -26.68 -9.07
N LEU A 265 21.48 -27.99 -8.89
CA LEU A 265 21.98 -28.71 -7.73
C LEU A 265 23.51 -28.69 -7.65
N GLU A 266 24.20 -28.74 -8.79
CA GLU A 266 25.65 -28.61 -8.86
C GLU A 266 26.12 -27.21 -8.43
N ILE A 267 25.47 -26.16 -8.94
CA ILE A 267 25.74 -24.78 -8.53
C ILE A 267 25.52 -24.65 -7.01
N ILE A 268 24.35 -25.06 -6.50
CA ILE A 268 24.04 -25.01 -5.07
C ILE A 268 25.07 -25.78 -4.25
N LYS A 269 25.52 -26.96 -4.70
CA LYS A 269 26.53 -27.77 -4.01
C LYS A 269 27.86 -27.03 -3.92
N ASN A 270 28.30 -26.41 -5.01
CA ASN A 270 29.58 -25.72 -5.12
C ASN A 270 29.57 -24.33 -4.48
N THR A 271 28.40 -23.71 -4.27
CA THR A 271 28.32 -22.45 -3.52
C THR A 271 28.72 -22.68 -2.05
N PRO A 272 29.64 -21.90 -1.48
CA PRO A 272 30.02 -22.02 -0.08
C PRO A 272 28.85 -21.70 0.86
N PHE A 273 28.87 -22.29 2.05
CA PHE A 273 27.97 -21.85 3.11
C PHE A 273 28.34 -20.44 3.57
N LEU A 274 27.34 -19.64 3.92
CA LEU A 274 27.58 -18.38 4.60
C LEU A 274 28.19 -18.65 5.97
N ASP A 275 29.15 -17.80 6.33
CA ASP A 275 29.63 -17.69 7.70
C ASP A 275 28.59 -16.95 8.53
N ILE A 276 27.63 -17.70 9.08
CA ILE A 276 26.49 -17.16 9.84
C ILE A 276 26.91 -16.32 11.05
N ALA A 277 28.12 -16.55 11.59
CA ALA A 277 28.66 -15.77 12.71
C ALA A 277 29.05 -14.35 12.26
N LYS A 278 29.32 -14.15 10.97
CA LYS A 278 29.64 -12.84 10.38
C LYS A 278 28.42 -12.09 9.87
N LEU A 279 27.26 -12.74 9.75
CA LEU A 279 26.01 -12.07 9.39
C LEU A 279 25.62 -11.12 10.53
N LYS A 280 25.85 -9.83 10.30
CA LYS A 280 25.30 -8.76 11.13
C LYS A 280 23.94 -8.37 10.58
N PRO A 281 22.99 -7.92 11.43
CA PRO A 281 21.86 -7.15 10.94
C PRO A 281 22.39 -6.11 9.97
N LEU A 282 21.87 -6.10 8.74
CA LEU A 282 22.16 -5.02 7.83
C LEU A 282 21.64 -3.76 8.51
N GLU A 283 22.56 -2.88 8.92
CA GLU A 283 22.21 -1.50 9.23
C GLU A 283 21.73 -0.92 7.91
N ILE A 284 20.41 -0.95 7.67
CA ILE A 284 19.85 -0.25 6.53
C ILE A 284 20.16 1.22 6.81
N PRO A 285 21.04 1.89 6.03
CA PRO A 285 21.48 3.23 6.35
C PRO A 285 20.25 4.13 6.41
N GLY A 286 20.00 4.68 7.58
CA GLY A 286 18.82 5.49 7.81
C GLY A 286 17.69 4.80 8.56
N GLN A 287 17.58 3.47 8.69
CA GLN A 287 16.46 2.85 9.43
C GLN A 287 16.42 3.24 10.91
N ASP A 288 17.57 3.21 11.59
CA ASP A 288 17.64 3.66 12.98
C ASP A 288 17.46 5.18 13.09
N ILE A 289 17.90 5.93 12.09
CA ILE A 289 17.72 7.39 12.03
C ILE A 289 16.27 7.76 11.70
N ILE A 290 15.58 6.96 10.89
CA ILE A 290 14.17 7.02 10.48
C ILE A 290 13.31 6.68 11.69
N ALA A 291 13.59 5.56 12.36
CA ALA A 291 12.90 5.16 13.58
C ALA A 291 13.16 6.15 14.73
N GLN A 292 14.40 6.61 14.92
CA GLN A 292 14.72 7.61 15.93
C GLN A 292 14.15 8.99 15.58
N LYS A 293 14.22 9.44 14.31
CA LYS A 293 13.57 10.69 13.88
C LYS A 293 12.07 10.60 14.03
N ALA A 294 11.43 9.54 13.54
CA ALA A 294 10.00 9.31 13.68
C ALA A 294 9.56 9.22 15.14
N ASN A 295 10.41 8.73 16.05
CA ASN A 295 10.15 8.75 17.49
C ASN A 295 10.47 10.11 18.15
N THR A 296 11.25 10.99 17.51
CA THR A 296 11.52 12.36 18.00
C THR A 296 10.48 13.39 17.56
N VAL A 297 9.65 13.07 16.57
CA VAL A 297 8.54 13.92 16.14
C VAL A 297 7.24 13.29 16.61
N ASP A 298 6.41 14.05 17.35
CA ASP A 298 5.04 13.61 17.63
C ASP A 298 4.35 13.23 16.32
N PHE A 299 3.71 12.05 16.30
CA PHE A 299 2.94 11.59 15.15
C PHE A 299 1.96 12.67 14.70
N ARG A 300 2.10 13.10 13.44
CA ARG A 300 1.25 14.11 12.80
C ARG A 300 0.79 13.58 11.46
N ASN A 301 -0.52 13.56 11.24
CA ASN A 301 -1.15 13.11 10.00
C ASN A 301 -1.22 14.24 8.94
N TYR A 302 -0.29 15.20 8.97
CA TYR A 302 -0.25 16.35 8.06
C TYR A 302 1.19 16.84 7.82
N CYS A 303 1.48 17.39 6.63
CA CYS A 303 2.70 18.13 6.29
C CYS A 303 2.39 19.62 6.11
N TRP A 304 3.42 20.47 6.14
CA TRP A 304 3.28 21.89 5.81
C TRP A 304 3.64 22.11 4.34
N ALA A 305 2.74 22.71 3.57
CA ALA A 305 2.94 23.02 2.17
C ALA A 305 2.75 24.52 1.91
N ASP A 306 3.53 25.05 0.98
CA ASP A 306 3.36 26.41 0.48
C ASP A 306 2.05 26.50 -0.29
N SER A 307 1.15 27.35 0.18
CA SER A 307 -0.09 27.62 -0.53
C SER A 307 0.20 28.43 -1.79
N ALA A 308 -0.62 28.22 -2.83
CA ALA A 308 -0.53 28.99 -4.09
C ALA A 308 -0.77 30.51 -3.91
N GLU A 309 -1.17 30.95 -2.71
CA GLU A 309 -1.32 32.37 -2.36
C GLU A 309 -0.14 32.84 -1.50
N ALA A 310 0.54 33.89 -1.96
CA ALA A 310 1.56 34.58 -1.18
C ALA A 310 0.92 35.46 -0.09
N ASN A 311 1.64 35.66 1.02
CA ASN A 311 1.32 36.68 2.01
C ASN A 311 1.54 38.09 1.42
N LYS A 312 1.19 39.13 2.18
CA LYS A 312 1.26 40.53 1.72
C LYS A 312 2.67 40.98 1.31
N ASP A 313 3.69 40.26 1.75
CA ASP A 313 5.11 40.52 1.48
C ASP A 313 5.68 39.64 0.35
N GLY A 314 4.83 38.90 -0.37
CA GLY A 314 5.21 38.09 -1.53
C GLY A 314 5.80 36.72 -1.19
N GLN A 315 5.82 36.30 0.08
CA GLN A 315 6.28 34.97 0.49
C GLN A 315 5.13 33.96 0.49
N PRO A 316 5.35 32.71 0.07
CA PRO A 316 4.30 31.69 0.08
C PRO A 316 3.76 31.45 1.50
N LYS A 317 2.43 31.43 1.64
CA LYS A 317 1.77 31.18 2.93
C LYS A 317 1.72 29.69 3.21
N GLN A 318 2.26 29.21 4.33
CA GLN A 318 2.23 27.78 4.66
C GLN A 318 0.85 27.32 5.17
N CYS A 319 0.36 26.18 4.70
CA CYS A 319 -0.86 25.52 5.16
C CYS A 319 -0.61 24.04 5.50
N LYS A 320 -1.41 23.48 6.41
CA LYS A 320 -1.36 22.05 6.75
C LYS A 320 -2.08 21.25 5.67
N GLN A 321 -1.38 20.33 5.02
CA GLN A 321 -1.95 19.35 4.10
C GLN A 321 -1.98 17.97 4.76
N PRO A 322 -3.13 17.26 4.76
CA PRO A 322 -3.19 15.89 5.28
C PRO A 322 -2.26 14.98 4.49
N ILE A 323 -1.54 14.10 5.18
CA ILE A 323 -0.70 13.06 4.57
C ILE A 323 -1.58 11.83 4.36
N GLY A 324 -1.61 11.27 3.15
CA GLY A 324 -2.34 10.03 2.88
C GLY A 324 -1.76 8.87 3.69
N ILE A 325 -2.58 7.89 4.09
CA ILE A 325 -2.10 6.75 4.91
C ILE A 325 -0.97 5.95 4.25
N TYR A 326 -0.89 5.99 2.92
CA TYR A 326 0.20 5.41 2.13
C TYR A 326 1.45 6.30 2.10
N ASP A 327 1.27 7.62 2.20
CA ASP A 327 2.34 8.63 2.24
C ASP A 327 2.90 8.83 3.66
N LEU A 328 2.21 8.31 4.68
CA LEU A 328 2.69 8.23 6.07
C LEU A 328 3.86 7.26 6.23
N VAL A 329 4.03 6.31 5.30
CA VAL A 329 5.10 5.32 5.33
C VAL A 329 6.38 5.84 4.67
N GLU A 330 6.27 6.86 3.80
CA GLU A 330 7.40 7.47 3.09
C GLU A 330 8.05 8.66 3.83
N ASN A 331 7.42 9.15 4.92
CA ASN A 331 7.91 10.27 5.73
C ASN A 331 8.31 9.89 7.17
N ILE A 332 8.37 8.58 7.46
CA ILE A 332 9.11 8.02 8.61
C ILE A 332 10.53 7.85 8.11
#